data_AF-A0A853IPI5-F1
#
_entry.id   AF-A0A853IPI5-F1
#
_cell.length_a   1.000
_cell.length_b   1.000
_cell.length_c   1.000
_cell.angle_alpha   90.00
_cell.angle_beta   90.00
_cell.angle_gamma   90.00
#
_symmetry.space_group_name_H-M   'P 1'
#
loop_
_entity.id
_entity.type
_entity.pdbx_description
1 polymer ?
#
loop_
_entity_poly.entity_id
_entity_poly.type
_entity_poly.pdbx_seq_one_letter_code
_entity_poly.pdbx_strand_id
1 'polypeptide(L)'
;MQVGGCEVYRGRLAGASARPDVVAATGRTAWLHSGFQLRVQLPRGLPSGTQALQVKGRLGDGREFDLETPAGTITIPLSPSPSGVALGMLVLALAVPLALLTWRRRARQVGHRGWLALAAVAPFVLLVASGTTGSSMALLLAEPAVTTGSMQPWAGEPRVIRSDEWQVYTPLALAQAAHVPPFPVVNRNLGSDGQNMLVMGMTAVPVAHASALAKPATWGFFFLDTRHALAWAWWLPIWGGLLAVWLWLRRLLGLAGEPAAALAAGAVLAPYSVAFSFWPAYLLMFLALGFWAADRALMARSLPARMGWGGLLGWSVAGYALVLYPAWQLSLATLAVPLALAWWWHERRRWAWHWHLWPAVAAAVLVGGWLLGSWWLDAREAVSVMQATVYPGQRASEAGATSTAGSCSRAGSTRSPCTQTSVRWCRWTRRRIRSCGWPVARGCCGRRGARAGCRPCRWCCWGLRRLRWAFSSWGIRPG
;
A
#
# COMPACT_ATOMS: atom_id res chain seq x y z
N MET A 1 4.64 -17.56 32.33
CA MET A 1 5.36 -16.31 32.66
C MET A 1 4.33 -15.20 32.79
N GLN A 2 4.41 -14.44 33.87
CA GLN A 2 3.53 -13.32 34.16
C GLN A 2 4.36 -12.06 34.42
N VAL A 3 3.86 -10.92 33.97
CA VAL A 3 4.46 -9.60 34.18
C VAL A 3 3.38 -8.69 34.74
N GLY A 4 3.62 -8.10 35.92
CA GLY A 4 2.63 -7.24 36.57
C GLY A 4 1.28 -7.94 36.81
N GLY A 5 1.29 -9.27 37.01
CA GLY A 5 0.10 -10.11 37.16
C GLY A 5 -0.60 -10.51 35.85
N CYS A 6 -0.14 -10.05 34.68
CA CYS A 6 -0.68 -10.48 33.39
C CYS A 6 0.12 -11.66 32.81
N GLU A 7 -0.57 -12.70 32.36
CA GLU A 7 0.06 -13.81 31.63
C GLU A 7 0.58 -13.33 30.26
N VAL A 8 1.91 -13.35 30.08
CA VAL A 8 2.56 -12.95 28.83
C VAL A 8 2.98 -14.13 27.97
N TYR A 9 3.18 -15.30 28.59
CA TYR A 9 3.52 -16.53 27.88
C TYR A 9 3.07 -17.77 28.63
N ARG A 10 2.44 -18.68 27.89
CA ARG A 10 2.11 -20.04 28.30
C ARG A 10 2.36 -20.99 27.12
N GLY A 11 3.34 -21.87 27.27
CA GLY A 11 3.74 -22.79 26.21
C GLY A 11 4.79 -23.78 26.68
N ARG A 12 5.11 -24.75 25.82
CA ARG A 12 6.21 -25.68 26.07
C ARG A 12 7.54 -24.96 25.85
N LEU A 13 8.48 -25.19 26.75
CA LEU A 13 9.86 -24.79 26.55
C LEU A 13 10.41 -25.52 25.32
N ALA A 14 10.96 -24.76 24.39
CA ALA A 14 11.58 -25.27 23.18
C ALA A 14 12.94 -24.60 23.00
N GLY A 15 13.92 -25.37 22.54
CA GLY A 15 15.31 -24.91 22.40
C GLY A 15 16.24 -25.66 23.35
N ALA A 16 17.45 -25.90 22.86
CA ALA A 16 18.55 -26.51 23.58
C ALA A 16 19.70 -25.50 23.62
N SER A 17 19.98 -24.93 24.78
CA SER A 17 21.18 -24.13 25.01
C SER A 17 22.16 -24.89 25.92
N ALA A 18 23.45 -24.72 25.65
CA ALA A 18 24.50 -25.38 26.41
C ALA A 18 24.55 -24.82 27.85
N ARG A 19 24.55 -25.72 28.83
CA ARG A 19 24.61 -25.46 30.27
C ARG A 19 25.73 -26.28 30.91
N PRO A 20 27.00 -25.90 30.65
CA PRO A 20 28.15 -26.59 31.23
C PRO A 20 28.17 -26.51 32.76
N ASP A 21 27.58 -25.45 33.33
CA ASP A 21 27.35 -25.28 34.77
C ASP A 21 26.45 -26.37 35.36
N VAL A 22 25.38 -26.76 34.66
CA VAL A 22 24.49 -27.85 35.08
C VAL A 22 25.22 -29.19 35.01
N VAL A 23 26.04 -29.41 33.96
CA VAL A 23 26.86 -30.63 33.85
C VAL A 23 27.88 -30.69 34.99
N ALA A 24 28.56 -29.59 35.31
CA ALA A 24 29.53 -29.51 36.39
C ALA A 24 28.88 -29.78 37.77
N ALA A 25 27.67 -29.24 38.00
CA ALA A 25 26.96 -29.44 39.27
C ALA A 25 26.33 -30.84 39.43
N THR A 26 25.92 -31.48 38.33
CA THR A 26 25.19 -32.76 38.37
C THR A 26 26.03 -33.97 37.99
N GLY A 27 27.21 -33.76 37.38
CA GLY A 27 28.03 -34.82 36.78
C GLY A 27 27.42 -35.48 35.54
N ARG A 28 26.30 -34.97 35.01
CA ARG A 28 25.54 -35.61 33.92
C ARG A 28 25.77 -34.90 32.59
N THR A 29 26.61 -35.48 31.74
CA THR A 29 26.91 -34.94 30.40
C THR A 29 25.68 -34.84 29.50
N ALA A 30 24.71 -35.75 29.65
CA ALA A 30 23.44 -35.71 28.93
C ALA A 30 22.63 -34.41 29.19
N TRP A 31 22.94 -33.67 30.25
CA TRP A 31 22.24 -32.43 30.62
C TRP A 31 22.91 -31.18 30.04
N LEU A 32 23.94 -31.34 29.21
CA LEU A 32 24.62 -30.22 28.55
C LEU A 32 23.63 -29.33 27.80
N HIS A 33 22.62 -29.90 27.15
CA HIS A 33 21.64 -29.15 26.36
C HIS A 33 20.33 -28.87 27.11
N SER A 34 20.36 -28.87 28.45
CA SER A 34 19.18 -28.63 29.29
C SER A 34 18.72 -27.16 29.35
N GLY A 35 19.51 -26.22 28.84
CA GLY A 35 19.14 -24.82 28.81
C GLY A 35 18.08 -24.51 27.76
N PHE A 36 17.34 -23.43 28.00
CA PHE A 36 16.34 -22.91 27.08
C PHE A 36 16.43 -21.39 27.01
N GLN A 37 16.02 -20.83 25.88
CA GLN A 37 15.85 -19.40 25.70
C GLN A 37 14.45 -19.14 25.18
N LEU A 38 13.74 -18.22 25.83
CA LEU A 38 12.39 -17.85 25.46
C LEU A 38 12.35 -16.37 25.10
N ARG A 39 11.85 -16.05 23.91
CA ARG A 39 11.51 -14.68 23.51
C ARG A 39 10.01 -14.51 23.54
N VAL A 40 9.54 -13.52 24.28
CA VAL A 40 8.11 -13.22 24.44
C VAL A 40 7.88 -11.78 24.04
N GLN A 41 6.88 -11.52 23.19
CA GLN A 41 6.41 -10.16 22.98
C GLN A 41 5.52 -9.75 24.15
N LEU A 42 5.85 -8.63 24.80
CA LEU A 42 5.04 -8.07 25.86
C LEU A 42 3.74 -7.47 25.29
N PRO A 43 2.57 -7.73 25.91
CA PRO A 43 1.33 -7.04 25.59
C PRO A 43 1.45 -5.52 25.76
N ARG A 44 0.96 -4.76 24.78
CA ARG A 44 1.02 -3.28 24.78
C ARG A 44 0.18 -2.60 25.86
N GLY A 45 -0.76 -3.33 26.46
CA GLY A 45 -1.58 -2.84 27.57
C GLY A 45 -0.88 -2.92 28.93
N LEU A 46 0.34 -3.44 28.99
CA LEU A 46 1.09 -3.48 30.24
C LEU A 46 1.49 -2.06 30.67
N PRO A 47 1.25 -1.68 31.94
CA PRO A 47 1.66 -0.38 32.44
C PRO A 47 3.19 -0.22 32.36
N SER A 48 3.64 0.92 31.85
CA SER A 48 5.06 1.28 31.84
C SER A 48 5.62 1.39 33.25
N GLY A 49 6.92 1.19 33.39
CA GLY A 49 7.63 1.21 34.67
C GLY A 49 8.12 -0.18 35.10
N THR A 50 8.57 -0.28 36.34
CA THR A 50 9.08 -1.53 36.91
C THR A 50 7.92 -2.44 37.28
N GLN A 51 7.85 -3.59 36.62
CA GLN A 51 6.83 -4.61 36.83
C GLN A 51 7.45 -5.86 37.44
N ALA A 52 6.74 -6.49 38.37
CA ALA A 52 7.16 -7.78 38.91
C ALA A 52 7.13 -8.85 37.81
N LEU A 53 8.22 -9.62 37.70
CA LEU A 53 8.33 -10.76 36.79
C LEU A 53 8.15 -12.05 37.58
N GLN A 54 7.17 -12.85 37.21
CA GLN A 54 6.95 -14.17 37.78
C GLN A 54 7.05 -15.24 36.69
N VAL A 55 7.89 -16.24 36.94
CA VAL A 55 8.06 -17.38 36.04
C VAL A 55 7.70 -18.63 36.82
N LYS A 56 6.70 -19.36 36.33
CA LYS A 56 6.30 -20.65 36.89
C LYS A 56 6.61 -21.76 35.91
N GLY A 57 7.26 -22.81 36.39
CA GLY A 57 7.42 -24.07 35.67
C GLY A 57 6.22 -24.96 35.91
N ARG A 58 5.75 -25.67 34.88
CA ARG A 58 4.70 -26.69 35.00
C ARG A 58 5.25 -28.03 34.56
N LEU A 59 5.19 -29.02 35.45
CA LEU A 59 5.62 -30.38 35.20
C LEU A 59 4.57 -31.14 34.36
N GLY A 60 4.97 -32.28 33.78
CA GLY A 60 4.08 -33.11 32.96
C GLY A 60 2.89 -33.71 33.72
N ASP A 61 3.01 -33.82 35.05
CA ASP A 61 1.95 -34.23 35.98
C ASP A 61 0.96 -33.08 36.31
N GLY A 62 1.21 -31.88 35.80
CA GLY A 62 0.36 -30.70 36.00
C GLY A 62 0.73 -29.84 37.20
N ARG A 63 1.68 -30.25 38.06
CA ARG A 63 2.13 -29.44 39.21
C ARG A 63 2.90 -28.21 38.75
N GLU A 64 2.66 -27.08 39.41
CA GLU A 64 3.34 -25.81 39.14
C GLU A 64 4.31 -25.47 40.28
N PHE A 65 5.47 -24.90 39.93
CA PHE A 65 6.47 -24.42 40.88
C PHE A 65 7.06 -23.10 40.40
N ASP A 66 7.45 -22.24 41.34
CA ASP A 66 8.06 -20.95 41.02
C ASP A 66 9.53 -21.16 40.61
N LEU A 67 9.93 -20.52 39.52
CA LEU A 67 11.33 -20.47 39.08
C LEU A 67 11.96 -19.20 39.66
N GLU A 68 13.07 -19.35 40.39
CA GLU A 68 13.83 -18.20 40.86
C GLU A 68 14.35 -17.39 39.67
N THR A 69 14.01 -16.10 39.66
CA THR A 69 14.50 -15.16 38.64
C THR A 69 15.43 -14.15 39.33
N PRO A 70 16.73 -14.09 38.97
CA PRO A 70 17.68 -13.20 39.64
C PRO A 70 17.29 -11.72 39.62
N ALA A 71 16.57 -11.28 38.57
CA ALA A 71 16.14 -9.90 38.42
C ALA A 71 14.81 -9.57 39.13
N GLY A 72 13.91 -10.55 39.33
CA GLY A 72 12.58 -10.43 39.97
C GLY A 72 11.60 -9.40 39.35
N THR A 73 12.08 -8.50 38.51
CA THR A 73 11.38 -7.36 37.94
C THR A 73 11.87 -7.11 36.52
N ILE A 74 11.02 -6.50 35.70
CA ILE A 74 11.39 -5.97 34.39
C ILE A 74 10.93 -4.53 34.27
N THR A 75 11.73 -3.68 33.61
CA THR A 75 11.34 -2.30 33.33
C THR A 75 10.72 -2.21 31.94
N ILE A 76 9.44 -1.86 31.87
CA ILE A 76 8.73 -1.62 30.62
C ILE A 76 8.89 -0.14 30.26
N PRO A 77 9.45 0.20 29.09
CA PRO A 77 9.64 1.60 28.69
C PRO A 77 8.29 2.32 28.54
N LEU A 78 8.27 3.62 28.77
CA LEU A 78 7.08 4.43 28.50
C LEU A 78 6.67 4.32 27.03
N SER A 79 5.36 4.24 26.79
CA SER A 79 4.81 4.32 25.44
C SER A 79 5.29 5.61 24.77
N PRO A 80 5.87 5.52 23.57
CA PRO A 80 6.37 6.71 22.89
C PRO A 80 5.19 7.59 22.49
N SER A 81 5.30 8.88 22.77
CA SER A 81 4.38 9.90 22.28
C SER A 81 5.01 10.66 21.12
N PRO A 82 4.21 11.11 20.14
CA PRO A 82 4.71 12.01 19.10
C PRO A 82 5.15 13.33 19.75
N SER A 83 6.15 14.00 19.17
CA SER A 83 6.50 15.35 19.61
C SER A 83 5.30 16.30 19.45
N GLY A 84 5.22 17.32 20.29
CA GLY A 84 4.12 18.32 20.20
C GLY A 84 4.02 18.97 18.82
N VAL A 85 5.17 19.17 18.15
CA VAL A 85 5.23 19.67 16.76
C VAL A 85 4.58 18.68 15.79
N ALA A 86 4.95 17.39 15.86
CA ALA A 86 4.37 16.37 15.00
C ALA A 86 2.86 16.24 15.24
N LEU A 87 2.42 16.27 16.51
CA LEU A 87 1.00 16.26 16.85
C LEU A 87 0.26 17.48 16.28
N GLY A 88 0.83 18.67 16.41
CA GLY A 88 0.28 19.90 15.84
C GLY A 88 0.12 19.82 14.32
N MET A 89 1.13 19.29 13.62
CA MET A 89 1.07 19.07 12.17
C MET A 89 -0.01 18.05 11.76
N LEU A 90 -0.18 16.97 12.52
CA LEU A 90 -1.25 15.98 12.28
C LEU A 90 -2.64 16.59 12.48
N VAL A 91 -2.82 17.37 13.55
CA VAL A 91 -4.08 18.09 13.82
C VAL A 91 -4.37 19.07 12.69
N LEU A 92 -3.37 19.84 12.24
CA LEU A 92 -3.53 20.76 11.12
C LEU A 92 -3.82 20.03 9.80
N ALA A 93 -3.21 18.87 9.55
CA ALA A 93 -3.47 18.08 8.34
C ALA A 93 -4.93 17.63 8.22
N LEU A 94 -5.62 17.47 9.36
CA LEU A 94 -7.06 17.19 9.41
C LEU A 94 -7.90 18.48 9.42
N ALA A 95 -7.52 19.46 10.25
CA ALA A 95 -8.29 20.67 10.47
C ALA A 95 -8.31 21.60 9.25
N VAL A 96 -7.18 21.78 8.56
CA VAL A 96 -7.06 22.65 7.38
C VAL A 96 -8.05 22.25 6.28
N PRO A 97 -8.05 21.02 5.75
CA PRO A 97 -9.01 20.65 4.70
C PRO A 97 -10.46 20.77 5.16
N LEU A 98 -10.79 20.46 6.42
CA LEU A 98 -12.14 20.65 6.96
C LEU A 98 -12.54 22.13 7.04
N ALA A 99 -11.64 23.00 7.50
CA ALA A 99 -11.83 24.44 7.55
C ALA A 99 -12.00 25.00 6.13
N LEU A 100 -11.18 24.57 5.17
CA LEU A 100 -11.29 24.97 3.76
C LEU A 100 -12.63 24.54 3.13
N LEU A 101 -13.10 23.32 3.43
CA LEU A 101 -14.38 22.80 2.93
C LEU A 101 -15.59 23.51 3.54
N THR A 102 -15.51 23.96 4.80
CA THR A 102 -16.59 24.69 5.48
C THR A 102 -16.59 26.18 5.15
N TRP A 103 -15.42 26.82 5.12
CA TRP A 103 -15.23 28.23 4.73
C TRP A 103 -15.65 28.49 3.29
N ARG A 104 -15.50 27.50 2.40
CA ARG A 104 -16.01 27.54 1.03
C ARG A 104 -17.51 27.91 0.94
N ARG A 105 -18.34 27.55 1.93
CA ARG A 105 -19.76 27.95 1.92
C ARG A 105 -19.95 29.47 2.06
N ARG A 106 -18.94 30.18 2.59
CA ARG A 106 -18.94 31.63 2.82
C ARG A 106 -18.14 32.41 1.78
N ALA A 107 -17.02 31.87 1.30
CA ALA A 107 -16.16 32.54 0.32
C ALA A 107 -16.68 32.34 -1.12
N ARG A 108 -17.37 33.35 -1.67
CA ARG A 108 -17.84 33.36 -3.07
C ARG A 108 -16.75 33.70 -4.11
N GLN A 109 -15.57 34.16 -3.69
CA GLN A 109 -14.64 34.90 -4.56
C GLN A 109 -13.39 34.14 -5.05
N VAL A 110 -13.00 33.01 -4.45
CA VAL A 110 -11.84 32.24 -4.91
C VAL A 110 -12.32 31.02 -5.70
N GLY A 111 -11.79 30.85 -6.91
CA GLY A 111 -12.23 29.83 -7.87
C GLY A 111 -12.26 28.42 -7.27
N HIS A 112 -13.37 27.71 -7.50
CA HIS A 112 -13.68 26.36 -6.98
C HIS A 112 -12.56 25.32 -7.14
N ARG A 113 -11.67 25.50 -8.13
CA ARG A 113 -10.57 24.58 -8.45
C ARG A 113 -9.35 24.75 -7.53
N GLY A 114 -9.01 26.00 -7.17
CA GLY A 114 -7.82 26.29 -6.35
C GLY A 114 -7.96 25.79 -4.92
N TRP A 115 -9.15 25.96 -4.32
CA TRP A 115 -9.42 25.53 -2.95
C TRP A 115 -9.29 24.03 -2.73
N LEU A 116 -9.84 23.24 -3.65
CA LEU A 116 -9.82 21.78 -3.51
C LEU A 116 -8.43 21.19 -3.78
N ALA A 117 -7.66 21.81 -4.69
CA ALA A 117 -6.26 21.46 -4.86
C ALA A 117 -5.44 21.79 -3.60
N LEU A 118 -5.65 22.97 -3.01
CA LEU A 118 -5.02 23.37 -1.75
C LEU A 118 -5.39 22.42 -0.60
N ALA A 119 -6.66 22.01 -0.52
CA ALA A 119 -7.14 21.05 0.46
C ALA A 119 -6.56 19.63 0.29
N ALA A 120 -5.95 19.31 -0.86
CA ALA A 120 -5.22 18.06 -1.07
C ALA A 120 -3.71 18.22 -0.82
N VAL A 121 -3.12 19.34 -1.23
CA VAL A 121 -1.68 19.60 -1.11
C VAL A 121 -1.28 19.94 0.33
N ALA A 122 -2.08 20.74 1.05
CA ALA A 122 -1.73 21.15 2.41
C ALA A 122 -1.61 19.97 3.39
N PRO A 123 -2.55 19.00 3.42
CA PRO A 123 -2.39 17.80 4.26
C PRO A 123 -1.15 16.99 3.90
N PHE A 124 -0.84 16.84 2.61
CA PHE A 124 0.38 16.15 2.17
C PHE A 124 1.63 16.81 2.76
N VAL A 125 1.78 18.12 2.60
CA VAL A 125 2.94 18.86 3.13
C VAL A 125 3.04 18.73 4.66
N LEU A 126 1.93 18.88 5.38
CA LEU A 126 1.90 18.77 6.83
C LEU A 126 2.24 17.37 7.34
N LEU A 127 1.77 16.33 6.64
CA LEU A 127 2.05 14.93 6.98
C LEU A 127 3.50 14.54 6.67
N VAL A 128 4.08 15.07 5.59
CA VAL A 128 5.51 14.93 5.31
C VAL A 128 6.32 15.64 6.38
N ALA A 129 5.98 16.89 6.71
CA ALA A 129 6.68 17.69 7.72
C ALA A 129 6.61 17.08 9.13
N SER A 130 5.58 16.30 9.45
CA SER A 130 5.53 15.61 10.75
C SER A 130 6.46 14.39 10.82
N GLY A 131 6.99 13.95 9.67
CA GLY A 131 7.84 12.77 9.56
C GLY A 131 7.13 11.51 10.02
N THR A 132 5.81 11.44 9.86
CA THR A 132 4.99 10.30 10.27
C THR A 132 4.64 9.43 9.07
N THR A 133 4.62 8.12 9.28
CA THR A 133 4.23 7.14 8.27
C THR A 133 3.29 6.13 8.92
N GLY A 134 2.53 5.40 8.11
CA GLY A 134 1.80 4.22 8.59
C GLY A 134 2.57 2.91 8.38
N SER A 135 3.87 2.98 8.06
CA SER A 135 4.68 1.80 7.78
C SER A 135 4.88 0.97 9.05
N SER A 136 4.91 -0.36 8.90
CA SER A 136 5.13 -1.27 10.02
C SER A 136 6.63 -1.46 10.33
N MET A 137 7.40 -0.37 10.29
CA MET A 137 8.87 -0.38 10.51
C MET A 137 9.30 -0.96 11.85
N ALA A 138 8.44 -0.92 12.87
CA ALA A 138 8.71 -1.58 14.14
C ALA A 138 8.93 -3.10 14.00
N LEU A 139 8.39 -3.74 12.95
CA LEU A 139 8.64 -5.14 12.64
C LEU A 139 10.02 -5.36 11.98
N LEU A 140 10.51 -4.38 11.22
CA LEU A 140 11.84 -4.43 10.60
C LEU A 140 12.95 -4.30 11.66
N LEU A 141 12.68 -3.54 12.72
CA LEU A 141 13.58 -3.35 13.87
C LEU A 141 13.51 -4.48 14.91
N ALA A 142 12.65 -5.49 14.69
CA ALA A 142 12.56 -6.64 15.58
C ALA A 142 13.69 -7.64 15.30
N GLU A 143 14.28 -8.19 16.37
CA GLU A 143 15.42 -9.09 16.26
C GLU A 143 15.10 -10.43 15.55
N PRO A 144 15.95 -10.95 14.64
CA PRO A 144 17.25 -10.40 14.23
C PRO A 144 17.09 -9.22 13.26
N ALA A 145 17.43 -8.01 13.72
CA ALA A 145 17.17 -6.81 12.94
C ALA A 145 18.28 -6.60 11.91
N VAL A 146 17.91 -6.39 10.64
CA VAL A 146 18.85 -6.03 9.56
C VAL A 146 19.21 -4.53 9.57
N THR A 147 18.59 -3.76 10.46
CA THR A 147 18.76 -2.32 10.59
C THR A 147 18.77 -1.92 12.07
N THR A 148 19.60 -0.95 12.43
CA THR A 148 19.63 -0.34 13.77
C THR A 148 18.83 0.96 13.79
N GLY A 149 17.97 1.14 14.79
CA GLY A 149 17.22 2.38 14.98
C GLY A 149 16.14 2.25 16.04
N SER A 150 15.57 3.37 16.45
CA SER A 150 14.41 3.42 17.34
C SER A 150 13.22 4.00 16.60
N MET A 151 12.29 3.12 16.20
CA MET A 151 11.01 3.56 15.67
C MET A 151 9.92 2.75 16.34
N GLN A 152 9.28 3.38 17.31
CA GLN A 152 8.22 2.77 18.11
C GLN A 152 6.86 3.36 17.69
N PRO A 153 5.84 2.52 17.46
CA PRO A 153 4.52 3.00 17.09
C PRO A 153 3.89 3.74 18.27
N TRP A 154 3.48 4.99 18.05
CA TRP A 154 2.73 5.78 19.02
C TRP A 154 1.21 5.66 18.83
N ALA A 155 0.76 5.19 17.66
CA ALA A 155 -0.63 4.88 17.34
C ALA A 155 -0.72 3.65 16.43
N GLY A 156 -1.78 2.85 16.60
CA GLY A 156 -2.01 1.63 15.83
C GLY A 156 -1.04 0.49 16.15
N GLU A 157 -1.22 -0.63 15.45
CA GLU A 157 -0.39 -1.83 15.59
C GLU A 157 0.34 -2.13 14.28
N PRO A 158 1.66 -2.44 14.33
CA PRO A 158 2.38 -2.99 13.19
C PRO A 158 1.68 -4.26 12.73
N ARG A 159 1.54 -4.40 11.42
CA ARG A 159 0.91 -5.56 10.80
C ARG A 159 1.89 -6.19 9.84
N VAL A 160 1.94 -7.53 9.87
CA VAL A 160 2.73 -8.31 8.92
C VAL A 160 2.17 -8.17 7.50
N ILE A 161 0.86 -7.91 7.38
CA ILE A 161 0.27 -7.57 6.07
C ILE A 161 1.03 -6.38 5.47
N ARG A 162 1.30 -6.45 4.17
CA ARG A 162 2.12 -5.47 3.44
C ARG A 162 3.63 -5.54 3.75
N SER A 163 4.13 -6.74 4.04
CA SER A 163 5.57 -6.98 4.22
C SER A 163 6.40 -6.61 3.01
N ASP A 164 5.82 -6.64 1.82
CA ASP A 164 6.43 -6.05 0.62
C ASP A 164 6.86 -4.59 0.84
N GLU A 165 6.05 -3.75 1.49
CA GLU A 165 6.44 -2.37 1.81
C GLU A 165 7.51 -2.29 2.91
N TRP A 166 7.23 -2.80 4.12
CA TRP A 166 8.11 -2.55 5.27
C TRP A 166 9.31 -3.51 5.37
N GLN A 167 9.23 -4.71 4.78
CA GLN A 167 10.29 -5.73 4.81
C GLN A 167 11.13 -5.76 3.54
N VAL A 168 10.63 -5.25 2.41
CA VAL A 168 11.36 -5.24 1.13
C VAL A 168 11.71 -3.82 0.70
N TYR A 169 10.73 -2.97 0.38
CA TYR A 169 11.03 -1.66 -0.21
C TYR A 169 11.68 -0.67 0.75
N THR A 170 11.16 -0.56 1.97
CA THR A 170 11.68 0.35 2.98
C THR A 170 13.16 0.05 3.33
N PRO A 171 13.58 -1.18 3.67
CA PRO A 171 14.99 -1.46 3.92
C PRO A 171 15.88 -1.26 2.69
N LEU A 172 15.39 -1.52 1.46
CA LEU A 172 16.15 -1.23 0.25
C LEU A 172 16.36 0.28 0.03
N ALA A 173 15.36 1.11 0.34
CA ALA A 173 15.50 2.56 0.30
C ALA A 173 16.48 3.08 1.38
N LEU A 174 16.44 2.49 2.58
CA LEU A 174 17.41 2.77 3.64
C LEU A 174 18.83 2.36 3.24
N ALA A 175 19.00 1.19 2.61
CA ALA A 175 20.28 0.71 2.11
C ALA A 175 20.85 1.64 1.02
N GLN A 176 19.98 2.24 0.19
CA GLN A 176 20.38 3.25 -0.79
C GLN A 176 20.85 4.56 -0.14
N ALA A 177 20.16 5.00 0.91
CA ALA A 177 20.56 6.18 1.68
C ALA A 177 21.86 5.97 2.48
N ALA A 178 22.10 4.73 2.94
CA ALA A 178 23.29 4.36 3.71
C ALA A 178 24.53 4.04 2.85
N HIS A 179 24.39 3.90 1.53
CA HIS A 179 25.51 3.65 0.63
C HIS A 179 26.39 4.91 0.45
N VAL A 180 27.69 4.72 0.19
CA VAL A 180 28.64 5.80 -0.10
C VAL A 180 29.31 5.55 -1.46
N PRO A 181 29.09 6.40 -2.48
CA PRO A 181 28.17 7.55 -2.51
C PRO A 181 26.69 7.12 -2.44
N PRO A 182 25.76 7.99 -2.00
CA PRO A 182 24.37 7.62 -1.81
C PRO A 182 23.63 7.40 -3.15
N PHE A 183 22.61 6.54 -3.11
CA PHE A 183 21.69 6.26 -4.22
C PHE A 183 22.34 5.75 -5.53
N PRO A 184 23.35 4.87 -5.51
CA PRO A 184 23.94 4.35 -6.75
C PRO A 184 22.95 3.52 -7.58
N VAL A 185 23.24 3.36 -8.88
CA VAL A 185 22.53 2.40 -9.75
C VAL A 185 22.75 0.97 -9.25
N VAL A 186 23.99 0.61 -8.91
CA VAL A 186 24.33 -0.68 -8.30
C VAL A 186 24.71 -0.47 -6.83
N ASN A 187 23.90 -0.98 -5.92
CA ASN A 187 24.16 -0.89 -4.49
C ASN A 187 24.94 -2.12 -4.01
N ARG A 188 26.18 -1.91 -3.57
CA ARG A 188 27.08 -2.98 -3.10
C ARG A 188 26.89 -3.38 -1.64
N ASN A 189 25.99 -2.72 -0.91
CA ASN A 189 25.56 -3.17 0.41
C ASN A 189 24.58 -4.35 0.31
N LEU A 190 24.14 -4.71 -0.91
CA LEU A 190 23.12 -5.71 -1.18
C LEU A 190 23.73 -6.85 -2.02
N GLY A 191 24.08 -7.96 -1.35
CA GLY A 191 24.72 -9.11 -2.00
C GLY A 191 26.20 -8.89 -2.32
N SER A 192 26.90 -9.97 -2.70
CA SER A 192 28.34 -9.95 -2.98
C SER A 192 28.70 -9.10 -4.19
N ASP A 193 27.89 -9.17 -5.24
CA ASP A 193 28.12 -8.48 -6.52
C ASP A 193 27.39 -7.13 -6.61
N GLY A 194 26.66 -6.77 -5.55
CA GLY A 194 25.72 -5.66 -5.53
C GLY A 194 24.42 -5.96 -6.27
N GLN A 195 23.45 -5.07 -6.10
CA GLN A 195 22.14 -5.17 -6.74
C GLN A 195 21.87 -3.93 -7.59
N ASN A 196 21.47 -4.12 -8.85
CA ASN A 196 20.96 -3.01 -9.67
C ASN A 196 19.60 -2.57 -9.14
N MET A 197 19.51 -1.32 -8.70
CA MET A 197 18.34 -0.79 -8.00
C MET A 197 17.31 -0.16 -8.95
N LEU A 198 17.63 -0.05 -10.26
CA LEU A 198 16.70 0.46 -11.27
C LEU A 198 15.57 -0.52 -11.57
N VAL A 199 15.79 -1.83 -11.36
CA VAL A 199 14.80 -2.89 -11.59
C VAL A 199 13.80 -3.07 -10.43
N MET A 200 13.92 -2.26 -9.37
CA MET A 200 12.96 -2.26 -8.27
C MET A 200 11.66 -1.57 -8.71
N GLY A 201 10.56 -2.34 -8.75
CA GLY A 201 9.22 -1.88 -9.14
C GLY A 201 8.42 -1.15 -8.05
N MET A 202 7.09 -1.10 -8.19
CA MET A 202 6.14 -0.46 -7.29
C MET A 202 6.34 1.06 -7.18
N THR A 203 6.55 1.60 -5.98
CA THR A 203 6.98 3.01 -5.78
C THR A 203 8.47 3.23 -6.03
N ALA A 204 9.19 2.17 -6.40
CA ALA A 204 10.65 2.13 -6.58
C ALA A 204 11.44 2.48 -5.31
N VAL A 205 12.77 2.56 -5.47
CA VAL A 205 13.76 2.96 -4.46
C VAL A 205 14.55 4.16 -5.00
N PRO A 206 15.10 5.04 -4.13
CA PRO A 206 15.85 6.20 -4.59
C PRO A 206 17.15 5.78 -5.30
N VAL A 207 17.32 6.24 -6.54
CA VAL A 207 18.52 6.05 -7.37
C VAL A 207 18.86 7.40 -7.99
N ALA A 208 20.09 7.87 -7.86
CA ALA A 208 20.59 9.09 -8.49
C ALA A 208 20.78 8.87 -10.00
N HIS A 209 19.66 8.77 -10.72
CA HIS A 209 19.60 8.45 -12.14
C HIS A 209 18.43 9.22 -12.79
N ALA A 210 18.50 9.49 -14.10
CA ALA A 210 17.49 10.29 -14.82
C ALA A 210 16.06 9.73 -14.65
N SER A 211 15.91 8.41 -14.57
CA SER A 211 14.63 7.74 -14.33
C SER A 211 13.96 8.12 -13.01
N ALA A 212 14.70 8.66 -12.03
CA ALA A 212 14.14 9.12 -10.76
C ALA A 212 13.14 10.27 -10.96
N LEU A 213 13.28 11.05 -12.03
CA LEU A 213 12.29 12.06 -12.40
C LEU A 213 10.91 11.45 -12.67
N ALA A 214 10.83 10.21 -13.16
CA ALA A 214 9.56 9.49 -13.33
C ALA A 214 9.10 8.73 -12.07
N LYS A 215 9.86 8.80 -10.97
CA LYS A 215 9.60 8.08 -9.71
C LYS A 215 9.38 9.06 -8.54
N PRO A 216 8.35 9.93 -8.58
CA PRO A 216 8.11 10.95 -7.56
C PRO A 216 7.99 10.43 -6.12
N ALA A 217 7.65 9.15 -5.89
CA ALA A 217 7.65 8.58 -4.55
C ALA A 217 9.04 8.57 -3.89
N THR A 218 10.11 8.64 -4.69
CA THR A 218 11.49 8.64 -4.18
C THR A 218 12.08 10.05 -4.05
N TRP A 219 11.37 11.11 -4.48
CA TRP A 219 11.95 12.45 -4.55
C TRP A 219 12.39 12.99 -3.19
N GLY A 220 11.61 12.74 -2.14
CA GLY A 220 11.94 13.20 -0.79
C GLY A 220 13.33 12.75 -0.30
N PHE A 221 13.84 11.60 -0.78
CA PHE A 221 15.16 11.11 -0.37
C PHE A 221 16.33 11.97 -0.87
N PHE A 222 16.13 12.80 -1.89
CA PHE A 222 17.21 13.64 -2.44
C PHE A 222 17.37 14.99 -1.74
N PHE A 223 16.38 15.41 -0.93
CA PHE A 223 16.40 16.75 -0.32
C PHE A 223 15.82 16.82 1.12
N LEU A 224 15.30 15.72 1.65
CA LEU A 224 14.84 15.59 3.04
C LEU A 224 15.71 14.57 3.78
N ASP A 225 15.74 14.64 5.10
CA ASP A 225 16.27 13.55 5.91
C ASP A 225 15.40 12.29 5.77
N THR A 226 15.99 11.14 6.11
CA THR A 226 15.39 9.81 5.94
C THR A 226 13.98 9.69 6.53
N ARG A 227 13.71 10.31 7.70
CA ARG A 227 12.40 10.22 8.34
C ARG A 227 11.33 10.93 7.50
N HIS A 228 11.62 12.13 7.03
CA HIS A 228 10.68 12.90 6.22
C HIS A 228 10.59 12.36 4.78
N ALA A 229 11.67 11.79 4.25
CA ALA A 229 11.67 11.08 2.97
C ALA A 229 10.77 9.83 2.98
N LEU A 230 10.77 9.05 4.07
CA LEU A 230 9.84 7.93 4.25
C LEU A 230 8.38 8.41 4.36
N ALA A 231 8.14 9.53 5.04
CA ALA A 231 6.81 10.16 5.07
C ALA A 231 6.36 10.62 3.67
N TRP A 232 7.27 11.21 2.90
CA TRP A 232 7.02 11.56 1.50
C TRP A 232 6.58 10.34 0.68
N ALA A 233 7.36 9.26 0.72
CA ALA A 233 7.06 8.03 -0.02
C ALA A 233 5.72 7.41 0.38
N TRP A 234 5.35 7.50 1.66
CA TRP A 234 4.09 6.99 2.17
C TRP A 234 2.87 7.81 1.75
N TRP A 235 2.95 9.14 1.87
CA TRP A 235 1.79 10.02 1.69
C TRP A 235 1.56 10.42 0.23
N LEU A 236 2.60 10.39 -0.62
CA LEU A 236 2.47 10.78 -2.03
C LEU A 236 1.46 9.91 -2.81
N PRO A 237 1.48 8.56 -2.75
CA PRO A 237 0.47 7.74 -3.43
C PRO A 237 -0.97 8.11 -3.08
N ILE A 238 -1.20 8.46 -1.81
CA ILE A 238 -2.52 8.80 -1.29
C ILE A 238 -2.98 10.14 -1.84
N TRP A 239 -2.20 11.21 -1.59
CA TRP A 239 -2.62 12.57 -1.94
C TRP A 239 -2.43 12.89 -3.43
N GLY A 240 -1.37 12.38 -4.04
CA GLY A 240 -1.14 12.45 -5.49
C GLY A 240 -2.22 11.68 -6.26
N GLY A 241 -2.53 10.45 -5.83
CA GLY A 241 -3.62 9.65 -6.38
C GLY A 241 -4.97 10.34 -6.22
N LEU A 242 -5.26 10.89 -5.05
CA LEU A 242 -6.51 11.59 -4.78
C LEU A 242 -6.67 12.80 -5.71
N LEU A 243 -5.64 13.65 -5.81
CA LEU A 243 -5.66 14.84 -6.65
C LEU A 243 -5.83 14.48 -8.14
N ALA A 244 -5.06 13.51 -8.62
CA ALA A 244 -5.10 13.07 -10.02
C ALA A 244 -6.45 12.47 -10.40
N VAL A 245 -6.97 11.52 -9.60
CA VAL A 245 -8.27 10.88 -9.85
C VAL A 245 -9.40 11.90 -9.71
N TRP A 246 -9.33 12.83 -8.75
CA TRP A 246 -10.31 13.90 -8.61
C TRP A 246 -10.37 14.78 -9.86
N LEU A 247 -9.23 15.25 -10.37
CA LEU A 247 -9.17 16.06 -11.60
C LEU A 247 -9.73 15.29 -12.79
N TRP A 248 -9.38 14.01 -12.90
CA TRP A 248 -9.85 13.15 -13.98
C TRP A 248 -11.37 12.92 -13.92
N LEU A 249 -11.93 12.57 -12.75
CA LEU A 249 -13.38 12.35 -12.59
C LEU A 249 -14.19 13.62 -12.87
N ARG A 250 -13.70 14.79 -12.44
CA ARG A 250 -14.35 16.07 -12.77
C ARG A 250 -14.39 16.31 -14.26
N ARG A 251 -13.31 15.97 -14.96
CA ARG A 251 -13.21 16.16 -16.41
C ARG A 251 -14.11 15.17 -17.15
N LEU A 252 -14.01 13.88 -16.81
CA LEU A 252 -14.68 12.77 -17.50
C LEU A 252 -16.18 12.72 -17.22
N LEU A 253 -16.60 12.99 -15.99
CA LEU A 253 -18.00 12.81 -15.57
C LEU A 253 -18.73 14.14 -15.35
N GLY A 254 -18.06 15.28 -15.52
CA GLY A 254 -18.64 16.60 -15.26
C GLY A 254 -19.09 16.80 -13.80
N LEU A 255 -18.57 15.99 -12.88
CA LEU A 255 -19.01 15.99 -11.49
C LEU A 255 -18.65 17.31 -10.78
N ALA A 256 -19.50 17.71 -9.84
CA ALA A 256 -19.16 18.73 -8.87
C ALA A 256 -17.95 18.29 -8.03
N GLY A 257 -17.30 19.26 -7.39
CA GLY A 257 -16.04 19.03 -6.67
C GLY A 257 -16.15 18.00 -5.55
N GLU A 258 -17.19 18.12 -4.71
CA GLU A 258 -17.40 17.22 -3.58
C GLU A 258 -17.64 15.76 -4.00
N PRO A 259 -18.61 15.42 -4.88
CA PRO A 259 -18.83 14.04 -5.26
C PRO A 259 -17.62 13.45 -5.99
N ALA A 260 -16.91 14.22 -6.82
CA ALA A 260 -15.67 13.76 -7.44
C ALA A 260 -14.59 13.46 -6.39
N ALA A 261 -14.46 14.30 -5.35
CA ALA A 261 -13.47 14.11 -4.30
C ALA A 261 -13.80 12.89 -3.43
N ALA A 262 -15.10 12.67 -3.13
CA ALA A 262 -15.55 11.50 -2.41
C ALA A 262 -15.28 10.20 -3.19
N LEU A 263 -15.52 10.19 -4.51
CA LEU A 263 -15.20 9.04 -5.36
C LEU A 263 -13.68 8.82 -5.48
N ALA A 264 -12.89 9.88 -5.62
CA ALA A 264 -11.44 9.79 -5.64
C ALA A 264 -10.89 9.22 -4.32
N ALA A 265 -11.39 9.72 -3.17
CA ALA A 265 -11.06 9.17 -1.86
C ALA A 265 -11.48 7.71 -1.75
N GLY A 266 -12.67 7.34 -2.24
CA GLY A 266 -13.14 5.96 -2.28
C GLY A 266 -12.25 5.02 -3.11
N ALA A 267 -11.69 5.50 -4.23
CA ALA A 267 -10.76 4.73 -5.05
C ALA A 267 -9.38 4.58 -4.37
N VAL A 268 -8.84 5.66 -3.80
CA VAL A 268 -7.52 5.68 -3.16
C VAL A 268 -7.50 4.92 -1.83
N LEU A 269 -8.56 5.06 -1.03
CA LEU A 269 -8.71 4.42 0.28
C LEU A 269 -9.48 3.10 0.20
N ALA A 270 -9.74 2.59 -1.01
CA ALA A 270 -10.33 1.28 -1.20
C ALA A 270 -9.52 0.23 -0.42
N PRO A 271 -10.16 -0.78 0.20
CA PRO A 271 -9.45 -1.82 0.95
C PRO A 271 -8.32 -2.48 0.16
N TYR A 272 -8.52 -2.67 -1.15
CA TYR A 272 -7.49 -3.16 -2.07
C TYR A 272 -6.24 -2.26 -2.11
N SER A 273 -6.43 -0.95 -2.27
CA SER A 273 -5.32 0.02 -2.28
C SER A 273 -4.58 0.04 -0.94
N VAL A 274 -5.33 0.06 0.18
CA VAL A 274 -4.76 0.04 1.53
C VAL A 274 -3.96 -1.25 1.78
N ALA A 275 -4.48 -2.40 1.36
CA ALA A 275 -3.84 -3.71 1.53
C ALA A 275 -2.56 -3.89 0.71
N PHE A 276 -2.30 -3.03 -0.28
CA PHE A 276 -1.11 -3.01 -1.13
C PHE A 276 -0.36 -1.68 -1.03
N SER A 277 -0.34 -1.10 0.17
CA SER A 277 0.50 0.07 0.47
C SER A 277 0.28 1.29 -0.40
N PHE A 278 -0.96 1.45 -0.90
CA PHE A 278 -1.35 2.53 -1.80
C PHE A 278 -0.59 2.55 -3.13
N TRP A 279 0.19 1.52 -3.48
CA TRP A 279 0.82 1.41 -4.78
C TRP A 279 -0.20 1.38 -5.94
N PRO A 280 -1.40 0.75 -5.80
CA PRO A 280 -2.45 0.92 -6.81
C PRO A 280 -2.89 2.38 -6.98
N ALA A 281 -2.95 3.17 -5.91
CA ALA A 281 -3.25 4.61 -5.99
C ALA A 281 -2.11 5.39 -6.68
N TYR A 282 -0.86 5.01 -6.46
CA TYR A 282 0.30 5.54 -7.18
C TYR A 282 0.24 5.26 -8.69
N LEU A 283 -0.13 4.04 -9.09
CA LEU A 283 -0.29 3.69 -10.49
C LEU A 283 -1.51 4.41 -11.13
N LEU A 284 -2.62 4.51 -10.39
CA LEU A 284 -3.80 5.30 -10.79
C LEU A 284 -3.49 6.78 -10.97
N MET A 285 -2.58 7.34 -10.15
CA MET A 285 -2.14 8.73 -10.28
C MET A 285 -1.58 8.99 -11.68
N PHE A 286 -0.62 8.19 -12.14
CA PHE A 286 -0.05 8.35 -13.48
C PHE A 286 -1.07 8.13 -14.59
N LEU A 287 -1.92 7.13 -14.44
CA LEU A 287 -2.97 6.84 -15.43
C LEU A 287 -3.94 8.01 -15.58
N ALA A 288 -4.44 8.54 -14.45
CA ALA A 288 -5.36 9.67 -14.42
C ALA A 288 -4.71 10.96 -14.93
N LEU A 289 -3.45 11.23 -14.54
CA LEU A 289 -2.68 12.38 -15.04
C LEU A 289 -2.39 12.27 -16.54
N GLY A 290 -2.03 11.08 -17.03
CA GLY A 290 -1.80 10.82 -18.45
C GLY A 290 -3.06 11.09 -19.28
N PHE A 291 -4.21 10.57 -18.85
CA PHE A 291 -5.48 10.84 -19.54
C PHE A 291 -5.85 12.32 -19.51
N TRP A 292 -5.70 12.96 -18.36
CA TRP A 292 -5.98 14.38 -18.23
C TRP A 292 -5.04 15.22 -19.11
N ALA A 293 -3.75 14.92 -19.13
CA ALA A 293 -2.75 15.59 -19.96
C ALA A 293 -3.05 15.42 -21.45
N ALA A 294 -3.36 14.20 -21.91
CA ALA A 294 -3.74 13.95 -23.29
C ALA A 294 -5.01 14.72 -23.71
N ASP A 295 -6.04 14.70 -22.87
CA ASP A 295 -7.26 15.50 -23.10
C ASP A 295 -6.97 17.00 -23.19
N ARG A 296 -6.11 17.52 -22.31
CA ARG A 296 -5.72 18.93 -22.31
C ARG A 296 -4.84 19.30 -23.50
N ALA A 297 -3.98 18.41 -23.97
CA ALA A 297 -3.17 18.60 -25.17
C ALA A 297 -4.06 18.75 -26.42
N LEU A 298 -5.12 17.94 -26.54
CA LEU A 298 -6.08 18.01 -27.65
C LEU A 298 -6.89 19.33 -27.71
N MET A 299 -6.98 20.03 -26.59
CA MET A 299 -7.75 21.27 -26.44
C MET A 299 -6.90 22.52 -26.27
N ALA A 300 -5.58 22.37 -26.12
CA ALA A 300 -4.68 23.50 -25.93
C ALA A 300 -4.64 24.36 -27.19
N ARG A 301 -4.56 25.68 -27.03
CA ARG A 301 -4.55 26.65 -28.15
C ARG A 301 -3.18 27.27 -28.43
N SER A 302 -2.25 27.18 -27.48
CA SER A 302 -0.89 27.70 -27.62
C SER A 302 0.13 26.57 -27.67
N LEU A 303 1.23 26.80 -28.39
CA LEU A 303 2.34 25.85 -28.50
C LEU A 303 2.94 25.48 -27.13
N PRO A 304 3.24 26.44 -26.22
CA PRO A 304 3.76 26.10 -24.90
C PRO A 304 2.82 25.22 -24.08
N ALA A 305 1.51 25.49 -24.13
CA ALA A 305 0.53 24.66 -23.44
C ALA A 305 0.51 23.23 -24.00
N ARG A 306 0.61 23.07 -25.32
CA ARG A 306 0.65 21.74 -25.96
C ARG A 306 1.90 20.97 -25.60
N MET A 307 3.06 21.60 -25.65
CA MET A 307 4.32 21.00 -25.25
C MET A 307 4.30 20.63 -23.76
N GLY A 308 3.76 21.50 -22.90
CA GLY A 308 3.61 21.23 -21.47
C GLY A 308 2.71 20.03 -21.18
N TRP A 309 1.54 19.95 -21.82
CA TRP A 309 0.65 18.79 -21.68
C TRP A 309 1.24 17.52 -22.31
N GLY A 310 1.94 17.63 -23.44
CA GLY A 310 2.68 16.55 -24.06
C GLY A 310 3.79 16.00 -23.14
N GLY A 311 4.59 16.89 -22.55
CA GLY A 311 5.62 16.52 -21.58
C GLY A 311 5.04 15.84 -20.34
N LEU A 312 3.92 16.34 -19.81
CA LEU A 312 3.22 15.70 -18.68
C LEU A 312 2.67 14.31 -19.06
N LEU A 313 2.18 14.14 -20.29
CA LEU A 313 1.76 12.84 -20.81
C LEU A 313 2.97 11.88 -20.89
N GLY A 314 4.09 12.31 -21.48
CA GLY A 314 5.32 11.51 -21.56
C GLY A 314 5.85 11.11 -20.18
N TRP A 315 5.86 12.04 -19.23
CA TRP A 315 6.22 11.79 -17.84
C TRP A 315 5.28 10.79 -17.17
N SER A 316 3.96 10.92 -17.39
CA SER A 316 2.96 10.01 -16.84
C SER A 316 3.10 8.59 -17.41
N VAL A 317 3.37 8.46 -18.71
CA VAL A 317 3.64 7.17 -19.35
C VAL A 317 4.92 6.54 -18.80
N ALA A 318 6.00 7.31 -18.66
CA ALA A 318 7.24 6.82 -18.08
C ALA A 318 7.05 6.36 -16.63
N GLY A 319 6.41 7.18 -15.80
CA GLY A 319 6.12 6.83 -14.41
C GLY A 319 5.22 5.61 -14.27
N TYR A 320 4.17 5.52 -15.10
CA TYR A 320 3.31 4.34 -15.16
C TYR A 320 4.08 3.07 -15.52
N ALA A 321 4.93 3.12 -16.55
CA ALA A 321 5.73 1.98 -16.99
C ALA A 321 6.77 1.56 -15.95
N LEU A 322 7.44 2.52 -15.31
CA LEU A 322 8.49 2.29 -14.29
C LEU A 322 7.97 1.84 -12.92
N VAL A 323 6.66 1.65 -12.77
CA VAL A 323 6.11 0.82 -11.67
C VAL A 323 6.52 -0.66 -11.83
N LEU A 324 6.88 -1.10 -13.03
CA LEU A 324 7.42 -2.46 -13.30
C LEU A 324 6.54 -3.58 -12.72
N TYR A 325 5.22 -3.42 -12.77
CA TYR A 325 4.27 -4.42 -12.29
C TYR A 325 3.15 -4.67 -13.32
N PRO A 326 3.42 -5.51 -14.34
CA PRO A 326 2.53 -5.72 -15.48
C PRO A 326 1.12 -6.16 -15.09
N ALA A 327 0.97 -6.95 -14.02
CA ALA A 327 -0.34 -7.42 -13.57
C ALA A 327 -1.28 -6.25 -13.20
N TRP A 328 -0.79 -5.22 -12.51
CA TRP A 328 -1.60 -4.04 -12.21
C TRP A 328 -1.73 -3.10 -13.40
N GLN A 329 -0.65 -2.95 -14.17
CA GLN A 329 -0.66 -2.11 -15.36
C GLN A 329 -1.74 -2.61 -16.34
N LEU A 330 -1.67 -3.87 -16.76
CA LEU A 330 -2.65 -4.44 -17.69
C LEU A 330 -4.08 -4.41 -17.12
N SER A 331 -4.27 -4.75 -15.85
CA SER A 331 -5.59 -4.73 -15.21
C SER A 331 -6.21 -3.33 -15.23
N LEU A 332 -5.44 -2.28 -14.93
CA LEU A 332 -5.95 -0.91 -14.98
C LEU A 332 -6.13 -0.40 -16.42
N ALA A 333 -5.20 -0.74 -17.33
CA ALA A 333 -5.25 -0.32 -18.72
C ALA A 333 -6.49 -0.89 -19.44
N THR A 334 -6.82 -2.16 -19.20
CA THR A 334 -8.01 -2.82 -19.78
C THR A 334 -9.33 -2.14 -19.42
N LEU A 335 -9.42 -1.50 -18.25
CA LEU A 335 -10.59 -0.71 -17.87
C LEU A 335 -10.51 0.74 -18.38
N ALA A 336 -9.38 1.40 -18.13
CA ALA A 336 -9.31 2.85 -18.27
C ALA A 336 -9.06 3.31 -19.71
N VAL A 337 -8.33 2.53 -20.53
CA VAL A 337 -8.09 2.87 -21.93
C VAL A 337 -9.39 2.89 -22.74
N PRO A 338 -10.28 1.86 -22.68
CA PRO A 338 -11.56 1.93 -23.36
C PRO A 338 -12.43 3.10 -22.90
N LEU A 339 -12.45 3.41 -21.59
CA LEU A 339 -13.19 4.56 -21.06
C LEU A 339 -12.67 5.89 -21.62
N ALA A 340 -11.35 6.05 -21.68
CA ALA A 340 -10.74 7.24 -22.25
C ALA A 340 -11.01 7.36 -23.75
N LEU A 341 -10.89 6.27 -24.50
CA LEU A 341 -11.21 6.25 -25.93
C LEU A 341 -12.68 6.61 -26.19
N ALA A 342 -13.61 6.05 -25.39
CA ALA A 342 -15.04 6.37 -25.50
C ALA A 342 -15.33 7.85 -25.20
N TRP A 343 -14.69 8.40 -24.16
CA TRP A 343 -14.77 9.81 -23.82
C TRP A 343 -14.24 10.71 -24.93
N TRP A 344 -13.06 10.38 -25.43
CA TRP A 344 -12.41 11.10 -26.51
C TRP A 344 -13.24 11.06 -27.78
N TRP A 345 -13.80 9.91 -28.13
CA TRP A 345 -14.75 9.81 -29.22
C TRP A 345 -15.97 10.72 -29.01
N HIS A 346 -16.56 10.75 -27.82
CA HIS A 346 -17.67 11.66 -27.51
C HIS A 346 -17.28 13.14 -27.70
N GLU A 347 -16.09 13.52 -27.24
CA GLU A 347 -15.61 14.90 -27.23
C GLU A 347 -14.94 15.35 -28.55
N ARG A 348 -14.85 14.46 -29.56
CA ARG A 348 -14.08 14.65 -30.80
C ARG A 348 -14.39 15.94 -31.57
N ARG A 349 -15.62 16.45 -31.46
CA ARG A 349 -16.05 17.71 -32.12
C ARG A 349 -15.37 18.96 -31.53
N ARG A 350 -14.82 18.88 -30.32
CA ARG A 350 -14.11 19.98 -29.65
C ARG A 350 -12.61 19.95 -29.90
N TRP A 351 -12.12 18.92 -30.58
CA TRP A 351 -10.70 18.75 -30.82
C TRP A 351 -10.23 19.70 -31.90
N ALA A 352 -9.10 20.33 -31.64
CA ALA A 352 -8.31 20.89 -32.71
C ALA A 352 -7.46 19.75 -33.27
N TRP A 353 -8.06 18.84 -34.05
CA TRP A 353 -7.28 17.84 -34.79
C TRP A 353 -6.64 18.54 -35.98
N HIS A 354 -5.34 18.77 -35.89
CA HIS A 354 -4.56 19.53 -36.86
C HIS A 354 -3.07 19.21 -36.67
N TRP A 355 -2.25 19.58 -37.67
CA TRP A 355 -0.80 19.40 -37.64
C TRP A 355 -0.13 19.93 -36.36
N HIS A 356 -0.75 20.91 -35.70
CA HIS A 356 -0.24 21.45 -34.47
C HIS A 356 -0.43 20.54 -33.23
N LEU A 357 -0.90 19.28 -33.36
CA LEU A 357 -0.81 18.26 -32.29
C LEU A 357 0.57 17.59 -32.23
N TRP A 358 1.32 17.60 -33.34
CA TRP A 358 2.66 17.02 -33.40
C TRP A 358 3.63 17.52 -32.33
N PRO A 359 3.63 18.81 -31.94
CA PRO A 359 4.48 19.27 -30.83
C PRO A 359 4.16 18.61 -29.48
N ALA A 360 2.88 18.31 -29.20
CA ALA A 360 2.51 17.60 -27.97
C ALA A 360 2.98 16.14 -28.02
N VAL A 361 2.80 15.47 -29.18
CA VAL A 361 3.27 14.10 -29.40
C VAL A 361 4.79 14.04 -29.30
N ALA A 362 5.51 14.96 -29.97
CA ALA A 362 6.97 15.05 -29.91
C ALA A 362 7.44 15.28 -28.47
N ALA A 363 6.84 16.19 -27.71
CA ALA A 363 7.17 16.39 -26.30
C ALA A 363 6.93 15.14 -25.46
N ALA A 364 5.82 14.42 -25.69
CA ALA A 364 5.52 13.18 -24.98
C ALA A 364 6.54 12.07 -25.29
N VAL A 365 6.90 11.90 -26.57
CA VAL A 365 7.90 10.93 -27.03
C VAL A 365 9.29 11.29 -26.52
N LEU A 366 9.68 12.57 -26.56
CA LEU A 366 10.98 13.02 -26.07
C LEU A 366 11.12 12.81 -24.56
N VAL A 367 10.15 13.28 -23.77
CA VAL A 367 10.19 13.13 -22.30
C VAL A 367 10.07 11.66 -21.91
N GLY A 368 9.06 10.95 -22.42
CA GLY A 368 8.84 9.54 -22.10
C GLY A 368 9.98 8.65 -22.59
N GLY A 369 10.42 8.85 -23.83
CA GLY A 369 11.52 8.11 -24.45
C GLY A 369 12.86 8.37 -23.78
N TRP A 370 13.16 9.61 -23.36
CA TRP A 370 14.38 9.89 -22.61
C TRP A 370 14.38 9.23 -21.22
N LEU A 371 13.27 9.28 -20.48
CA LEU A 371 13.17 8.67 -19.15
C LEU A 371 13.20 7.13 -19.20
N LEU A 372 12.49 6.53 -20.16
CA LEU A 372 12.48 5.07 -20.35
C LEU A 372 13.76 4.57 -21.00
N GLY A 373 14.29 5.33 -21.96
CA GLY A 373 15.55 5.01 -22.65
C GLY A 373 16.73 5.05 -21.70
N SER A 374 16.87 6.11 -20.89
CA SER A 374 17.90 6.17 -19.85
C SER A 374 17.79 5.01 -18.88
N TRP A 375 16.58 4.70 -18.38
CA TRP A 375 16.38 3.54 -17.52
C TRP A 375 16.83 2.24 -18.19
N TRP A 376 16.43 2.02 -19.45
CA TRP A 376 16.74 0.79 -20.17
C TRP A 376 18.24 0.60 -20.40
N LEU A 377 18.96 1.66 -20.75
CA LEU A 377 20.40 1.59 -20.99
C LEU A 377 21.17 1.01 -19.79
N ASP A 378 20.78 1.39 -18.57
CA ASP A 378 21.43 0.98 -17.33
C ASP A 378 20.74 -0.21 -16.61
N ALA A 379 19.52 -0.58 -17.02
CA ALA A 379 18.78 -1.69 -16.41
C ALA A 379 18.74 -2.97 -17.26
N ARG A 380 18.99 -2.89 -18.58
CA ARG A 380 18.82 -4.01 -19.53
C ARG A 380 19.56 -5.30 -19.13
N GLU A 381 20.78 -5.17 -18.61
CA GLU A 381 21.58 -6.33 -18.20
C GLU A 381 20.93 -7.02 -16.99
N ALA A 382 20.56 -6.24 -15.95
CA ALA A 382 19.86 -6.76 -14.79
C ALA A 382 18.50 -7.40 -15.17
N VAL A 383 17.77 -6.79 -16.11
CA VAL A 383 16.53 -7.37 -16.66
C VAL A 383 16.81 -8.71 -17.34
N SER A 384 17.86 -8.82 -18.16
CA SER A 384 18.22 -10.08 -18.83
C SER A 384 18.55 -11.19 -17.84
N VAL A 385 19.29 -10.86 -16.77
CA VAL A 385 19.60 -11.81 -15.69
C VAL A 385 18.31 -12.25 -14.99
N MET A 386 17.42 -11.32 -14.64
CA MET A 386 16.13 -11.63 -14.02
C MET A 386 15.20 -12.46 -14.90
N GLN A 387 15.27 -12.29 -16.23
CA GLN A 387 14.49 -13.09 -17.18
C GLN A 387 15.03 -14.52 -17.30
N ALA A 388 16.32 -14.73 -17.05
CA ALA A 388 16.93 -16.06 -17.07
C ALA A 388 16.63 -16.88 -15.81
N THR A 389 16.19 -16.26 -14.70
CA THR A 389 15.89 -16.98 -13.45
C THR A 389 14.57 -17.74 -13.50
N VAL A 390 14.45 -18.79 -12.67
CA VAL A 390 13.19 -19.54 -12.48
C VAL A 390 12.05 -18.63 -12.04
N TYR A 391 12.33 -17.72 -11.10
CA TYR A 391 11.42 -16.66 -10.69
C TYR A 391 12.16 -15.31 -10.69
N PRO A 392 11.60 -14.25 -11.31
CA PRO A 392 10.31 -14.20 -11.99
C PRO A 392 10.33 -14.63 -13.47
N GLY A 393 11.50 -14.84 -14.09
CA GLY A 393 11.66 -14.94 -15.54
C GLY A 393 10.93 -16.08 -16.23
N GLN A 394 11.11 -17.32 -15.77
CA GLN A 394 10.52 -18.51 -16.40
C GLN A 394 9.06 -18.80 -15.95
N ARG A 395 8.41 -17.85 -15.26
CA ARG A 395 7.05 -18.03 -14.78
C ARG A 395 6.04 -17.88 -15.93
N ALA A 396 5.54 -19.00 -16.44
CA ALA A 396 4.31 -19.02 -17.23
C ALA A 396 3.11 -19.15 -16.28
N SER A 397 2.24 -18.13 -16.25
CA SER A 397 0.93 -18.25 -15.61
C SER A 397 -0.14 -17.94 -16.65
N GLU A 398 -0.93 -18.96 -17.00
CA GLU A 398 -2.07 -18.81 -17.90
C GLU A 398 -3.10 -17.87 -17.27
N ALA A 399 -3.45 -16.80 -17.99
CA ALA A 399 -4.44 -15.85 -17.53
C ALA A 399 -5.83 -16.52 -17.50
N GLY A 400 -6.45 -16.57 -16.32
CA GLY A 400 -7.83 -17.07 -16.17
C GLY A 400 -7.96 -18.60 -16.06
N ALA A 401 -6.87 -19.35 -15.88
CA ALA A 401 -6.94 -20.77 -15.58
C ALA A 401 -7.60 -20.99 -14.21
N THR A 402 -8.90 -21.27 -14.18
CA THR A 402 -9.46 -22.10 -13.12
C THR A 402 -8.73 -23.43 -13.21
N SER A 403 -7.93 -23.76 -12.20
CA SER A 403 -7.30 -25.07 -12.05
C SER A 403 -8.38 -26.13 -11.86
N THR A 404 -9.01 -26.53 -12.97
CA THR A 404 -9.69 -27.82 -13.07
C THR A 404 -8.61 -28.89 -13.12
N ALA A 405 -8.42 -29.56 -11.99
CA ALA A 405 -7.80 -30.87 -11.84
C ALA A 405 -6.36 -31.03 -12.38
N GLY A 406 -5.42 -31.12 -11.43
CA GLY A 406 -4.32 -32.07 -11.48
C GLY A 406 -3.23 -31.87 -12.54
N SER A 407 -2.29 -30.97 -12.27
CA SER A 407 -0.89 -31.24 -12.63
C SER A 407 -0.04 -31.16 -11.36
N CYS A 408 0.09 -32.33 -10.70
CA CYS A 408 1.17 -32.55 -9.76
C CYS A 408 2.47 -32.52 -10.57
N SER A 409 3.23 -31.43 -10.50
CA SER A 409 4.64 -31.47 -10.87
C SER A 409 5.32 -32.43 -9.90
N ARG A 410 5.86 -33.51 -10.48
CA ARG A 410 6.50 -34.62 -9.79
C ARG A 410 7.89 -34.16 -9.33
N ALA A 411 7.96 -33.47 -8.19
CA ALA A 411 9.19 -33.28 -7.42
C ALA A 411 9.06 -34.07 -6.12
N GLY A 412 10.04 -34.92 -5.85
CA GLY A 412 9.95 -36.01 -4.89
C GLY A 412 9.80 -35.61 -3.43
N SER A 413 9.23 -36.58 -2.70
CA SER A 413 9.29 -36.84 -1.26
C SER A 413 8.26 -36.20 -0.31
N THR A 414 7.54 -37.13 0.33
CA THR A 414 6.87 -37.11 1.65
C THR A 414 5.59 -36.29 1.88
N ARG A 415 4.48 -37.03 1.67
CA ARG A 415 3.11 -36.95 2.24
C ARG A 415 2.76 -35.82 3.23
N SER A 416 1.74 -35.05 2.88
CA SER A 416 0.64 -34.58 3.74
C SER A 416 -0.57 -34.17 2.86
N PRO A 417 -1.83 -34.55 3.16
CA PRO A 417 -2.97 -34.19 2.31
C PRO A 417 -3.48 -32.78 2.64
N CYS A 418 -3.39 -31.88 1.66
CA CYS A 418 -4.10 -30.59 1.69
C CYS A 418 -5.60 -30.81 1.42
N THR A 419 -6.44 -30.70 2.44
CA THR A 419 -7.88 -30.48 2.26
C THR A 419 -8.13 -29.03 1.83
N GLN A 420 -8.43 -28.80 0.54
CA GLN A 420 -8.95 -27.53 0.06
C GLN A 420 -10.47 -27.61 -0.15
N THR A 421 -11.20 -26.78 0.58
CA THR A 421 -12.62 -26.52 0.40
C THR A 421 -12.83 -25.71 -0.87
N SER A 422 -13.47 -26.30 -1.89
CA SER A 422 -13.77 -25.63 -3.16
C SER A 422 -14.90 -24.61 -3.00
N VAL A 423 -14.66 -23.33 -3.31
CA VAL A 423 -15.72 -22.33 -3.52
C VAL A 423 -16.08 -22.33 -5.00
N ARG A 424 -17.27 -22.85 -5.34
CA ARG A 424 -17.82 -22.79 -6.71
C ARG A 424 -18.37 -21.40 -7.00
N TRP A 425 -17.89 -20.76 -8.07
CA TRP A 425 -18.53 -19.58 -8.65
C TRP A 425 -19.64 -20.01 -9.62
N CYS A 426 -20.88 -19.60 -9.38
CA CYS A 426 -22.02 -19.90 -10.25
C CYS A 426 -21.97 -19.09 -11.54
N ARG A 427 -22.06 -19.79 -12.67
CA ARG A 427 -22.17 -19.25 -14.03
C ARG A 427 -23.54 -18.60 -14.23
N TRP A 428 -23.57 -17.34 -14.69
CA TRP A 428 -24.81 -16.67 -15.07
C TRP A 428 -25.25 -17.13 -16.47
N THR A 429 -26.22 -18.05 -16.52
CA THR A 429 -27.02 -18.32 -17.73
C THR A 429 -28.45 -17.88 -17.48
N ARG A 430 -29.01 -17.09 -18.41
CA ARG A 430 -30.40 -16.59 -18.37
C ARG A 430 -31.38 -17.76 -18.25
N ARG A 431 -31.89 -18.06 -17.04
CA ARG A 431 -33.19 -18.70 -16.79
C ARG A 431 -33.53 -18.65 -15.28
N ARG A 432 -34.64 -17.98 -14.98
CA ARG A 432 -35.50 -17.99 -13.77
C ARG A 432 -34.83 -18.24 -12.39
N ILE A 433 -34.84 -17.20 -11.57
CA ILE A 433 -34.54 -17.24 -10.13
C ILE A 433 -35.65 -18.02 -9.40
N ARG A 434 -35.30 -19.16 -8.79
CA ARG A 434 -35.98 -19.71 -7.60
C ARG A 434 -34.92 -19.89 -6.51
N SER A 435 -35.13 -19.19 -5.39
CA SER A 435 -34.54 -19.35 -4.05
C SER A 435 -33.27 -20.21 -3.90
N CYS A 436 -32.14 -19.57 -3.58
CA CYS A 436 -31.00 -20.23 -2.91
C CYS A 436 -30.76 -19.55 -1.56
N GLY A 437 -30.97 -20.30 -0.48
CA GLY A 437 -30.72 -19.88 0.90
C GLY A 437 -29.24 -19.86 1.25
N TRP A 438 -28.85 -18.91 2.10
CA TRP A 438 -27.55 -18.86 2.75
C TRP A 438 -27.60 -19.61 4.08
N PRO A 439 -26.55 -20.37 4.48
CA PRO A 439 -26.44 -20.89 5.83
C PRO A 439 -25.98 -19.78 6.76
N VAL A 440 -26.87 -19.36 7.67
CA VAL A 440 -26.58 -18.46 8.78
C VAL A 440 -25.89 -19.26 9.89
N ALA A 441 -24.68 -18.84 10.27
CA ALA A 441 -23.99 -19.30 11.47
C ALA A 441 -24.82 -18.96 12.72
N ARG A 442 -25.20 -19.98 13.49
CA ARG A 442 -25.88 -19.84 14.79
C ARG A 442 -24.84 -19.57 15.89
N GLY A 443 -25.07 -18.53 16.68
CA GLY A 443 -24.43 -18.32 17.97
C GLY A 443 -24.62 -16.90 18.47
N CYS A 444 -25.12 -16.75 19.69
CA CYS A 444 -25.35 -15.49 20.41
C CYS A 444 -26.60 -14.68 20.00
N CYS A 445 -27.78 -15.08 20.53
CA CYS A 445 -28.52 -14.25 21.49
C CYS A 445 -29.79 -14.97 21.94
N GLY A 446 -29.99 -15.00 23.26
CA GLY A 446 -31.06 -15.70 23.95
C GLY A 446 -32.44 -15.07 23.74
N ARG A 447 -33.45 -15.93 23.90
CA ARG A 447 -34.88 -15.63 23.87
C ARG A 447 -35.26 -14.56 24.90
N ARG A 448 -36.03 -13.55 24.50
CA ARG A 448 -37.22 -13.02 25.20
C ARG A 448 -37.82 -11.83 24.42
N GLY A 449 -39.15 -11.83 24.29
CA GLY A 449 -39.96 -10.60 24.25
C GLY A 449 -40.33 -10.05 22.88
N ALA A 450 -41.64 -10.00 22.61
CA ALA A 450 -42.24 -9.56 21.36
C ALA A 450 -42.30 -8.03 21.15
N ARG A 451 -42.54 -7.65 19.88
CA ARG A 451 -43.12 -6.38 19.37
C ARG A 451 -42.26 -5.10 19.41
N ALA A 452 -41.66 -4.73 18.28
CA ALA A 452 -41.61 -3.36 17.76
C ALA A 452 -41.18 -3.35 16.27
N GLY A 453 -41.88 -2.57 15.44
CA GLY A 453 -41.81 -2.64 13.98
C GLY A 453 -40.51 -2.13 13.34
N CYS A 454 -40.04 -2.86 12.32
CA CYS A 454 -39.00 -2.40 11.42
C CYS A 454 -39.56 -1.39 10.41
N ARG A 455 -39.14 -0.14 10.48
CA ARG A 455 -39.25 0.83 9.38
C ARG A 455 -38.08 0.62 8.41
N PRO A 456 -38.28 0.60 7.08
CA PRO A 456 -37.17 0.55 6.14
C PRO A 456 -36.45 1.91 6.02
N CYS A 457 -35.12 1.88 6.05
CA CYS A 457 -34.23 3.03 5.86
C CYS A 457 -34.50 3.76 4.53
N ARG A 458 -34.84 5.05 4.62
CA ARG A 458 -35.10 5.96 3.49
C ARG A 458 -33.88 6.32 2.61
N TRP A 459 -32.71 5.75 2.84
CA TRP A 459 -31.48 6.09 2.09
C TRP A 459 -31.25 5.24 0.83
N CYS A 460 -31.89 4.07 0.68
CA CYS A 460 -31.75 3.24 -0.53
C CYS A 460 -32.64 3.67 -1.71
N CYS A 461 -33.71 4.44 -1.48
CA CYS A 461 -34.68 4.78 -2.53
C CYS A 461 -34.37 6.06 -3.32
N TRP A 462 -33.36 6.86 -2.93
CA TRP A 462 -33.05 8.12 -3.61
C TRP A 462 -32.06 7.96 -4.79
N GLY A 463 -31.21 6.92 -4.76
CA GLY A 463 -30.24 6.65 -5.84
C GLY A 463 -30.84 6.02 -7.10
N LEU A 464 -31.92 5.25 -6.97
CA LEU A 464 -32.52 4.50 -8.08
C LEU A 464 -33.46 5.33 -8.98
N ARG A 465 -33.96 6.49 -8.52
CA ARG A 465 -34.84 7.35 -9.33
C ARG A 465 -34.09 8.24 -10.33
N ARG A 466 -32.80 8.54 -10.12
CA ARG A 466 -31.98 9.32 -11.08
C ARG A 466 -31.30 8.48 -12.15
N LEU A 467 -31.06 7.19 -11.91
CA LEU A 467 -30.53 6.26 -12.92
C LEU A 467 -31.54 5.93 -14.02
N ARG A 468 -32.86 5.95 -13.74
CA ARG A 468 -33.90 5.77 -14.78
C ARG A 468 -33.96 6.92 -15.80
N TRP A 469 -33.56 8.13 -15.43
CA TRP A 469 -33.51 9.28 -16.35
C TRP A 469 -32.28 9.25 -17.28
N ALA A 470 -31.20 8.57 -16.87
CA ALA A 470 -29.98 8.45 -17.69
C ALA A 470 -30.13 7.42 -18.82
N PHE A 471 -31.03 6.43 -18.69
CA PHE A 471 -31.28 5.44 -19.74
C PHE A 471 -32.34 5.89 -20.76
N SER A 472 -33.25 6.81 -20.42
CA SER A 472 -34.24 7.34 -21.37
C SER A 472 -33.64 8.32 -22.40
N SER A 473 -32.48 8.93 -22.12
CA SER A 473 -31.77 9.81 -23.06
C SER A 473 -30.89 9.06 -24.08
N TRP A 474 -30.80 7.73 -23.97
CA TRP A 474 -29.98 6.88 -24.85
C TRP A 474 -30.79 6.11 -25.91
N GLY A 475 -32.11 6.36 -26.04
CA GLY A 475 -32.91 5.82 -27.14
C GLY A 475 -33.03 4.28 -27.19
N ILE A 476 -32.67 3.58 -26.11
CA ILE A 476 -32.80 2.12 -26.04
C ILE A 476 -34.15 1.80 -25.40
N ARG A 477 -35.12 1.34 -26.21
CA ARG A 477 -36.35 0.71 -25.69
C ARG A 477 -35.99 -0.67 -25.12
N PRO A 478 -36.40 -1.01 -23.89
CA PRO A 478 -36.20 -2.36 -23.37
C PRO A 478 -37.11 -3.35 -24.09
N GLY A 479 -36.50 -4.39 -24.67
CA GLY A 479 -37.16 -5.64 -25.09
C GLY A 479 -36.87 -6.76 -24.11
#